data_AF-A0A7W7XZL2-F1
#
_entry.id   AF-A0A7W7XZL2-F1
#
_cell.length_a   1.000
_cell.length_b   1.000
_cell.length_c   1.000
_cell.angle_alpha   90.00
_cell.angle_beta   90.00
_cell.angle_gamma   90.00
#
_symmetry.space_group_name_H-M   'P 1'
#
loop_
_entity.id
_entity.type
_entity.pdbx_description
1 polymer ?
#
loop_
_entity_poly.entity_id
_entity_poly.type
_entity_poly.pdbx_seq_one_letter_code
_entity_poly.pdbx_strand_id
1 'polypeptide(L)'
;MRNFPRLLVLAGMLGAVPAMAESRWLYKCEAKADGQVSIQSEPCPPDSREHWRRAVQPEPPAPRTSQAPPSLPTNTAPVWIRESGPTRAQRQAQARRARCEQAKAHARRERDLRWRELKIEDLRRLDRHVAEHCR
;
A
#
# COMPACT_ATOMS: atom_id res chain seq x y z
N MET A 1 53.64 -44.70 13.61
CA MET A 1 53.72 -44.83 12.13
C MET A 1 52.43 -44.23 11.57
N ARG A 2 52.38 -42.92 11.27
CA ARG A 2 52.62 -42.31 9.93
C ARG A 2 51.73 -42.94 8.84
N ASN A 3 50.64 -42.25 8.45
CA ASN A 3 50.40 -41.74 7.08
C ASN A 3 48.92 -41.28 6.89
N PHE A 4 48.66 -39.97 6.97
CA PHE A 4 47.75 -39.26 6.06
C PHE A 4 48.51 -39.07 4.71
N PRO A 5 47.93 -38.81 3.52
CA PRO A 5 46.69 -38.05 3.24
C PRO A 5 45.87 -38.53 2.00
N ARG A 6 44.69 -37.92 1.75
CA ARG A 6 44.11 -37.60 0.42
C ARG A 6 42.66 -37.13 0.61
N LEU A 7 42.40 -35.82 0.52
CA LEU A 7 42.09 -35.04 -0.69
C LEU A 7 40.58 -34.82 -0.83
N LEU A 8 40.14 -33.68 -0.30
CA LEU A 8 39.23 -32.70 -0.92
C LEU A 8 38.42 -33.19 -2.13
N VAL A 9 37.10 -33.33 -1.94
CA VAL A 9 36.11 -32.97 -2.98
C VAL A 9 35.04 -32.13 -2.32
N LEU A 10 35.29 -30.81 -2.25
CA LEU A 10 34.24 -29.80 -2.15
C LEU A 10 33.50 -29.81 -3.49
N ALA A 11 32.51 -30.68 -3.63
CA ALA A 11 31.55 -30.62 -4.72
C ALA A 11 30.62 -29.43 -4.45
N GLY A 12 30.98 -28.29 -5.03
CA GLY A 12 30.10 -27.14 -5.11
C GLY A 12 28.82 -27.53 -5.82
N MET A 13 27.74 -27.70 -5.05
CA MET A 13 26.41 -27.47 -5.59
C MET A 13 26.28 -25.97 -5.82
N LEU A 14 26.66 -25.54 -7.03
CA LEU A 14 26.07 -24.38 -7.68
C LEU A 14 24.57 -24.64 -7.74
N GLY A 15 23.85 -24.22 -6.69
CA GLY A 15 22.42 -24.03 -6.77
C GLY A 15 22.17 -22.97 -7.83
N ALA A 16 21.79 -23.42 -9.01
CA ALA A 16 21.22 -22.57 -10.04
C ALA A 16 20.07 -21.80 -9.39
N VAL A 17 20.27 -20.50 -9.16
CA VAL A 17 19.18 -19.60 -8.78
C VAL A 17 18.25 -19.58 -9.99
N PRO A 18 17.02 -20.14 -9.90
CA PRO A 18 16.10 -20.04 -11.02
C PRO A 18 15.87 -18.55 -11.26
N ALA A 19 16.20 -18.10 -12.48
CA ALA A 19 15.85 -16.78 -12.95
C ALA A 19 14.34 -16.63 -12.72
N MET A 20 13.97 -15.70 -11.82
CA MET A 20 12.57 -15.46 -11.48
C MET A 20 11.87 -15.00 -12.76
N ALA A 21 11.20 -15.93 -13.44
CA ALA A 21 10.16 -15.56 -14.38
C ALA A 21 9.15 -14.74 -13.58
N GLU A 22 8.93 -13.49 -14.00
CA GLU A 22 7.90 -12.62 -13.42
C GLU A 22 6.54 -13.30 -13.65
N SER A 23 6.16 -14.17 -12.72
CA SER A 23 4.91 -14.89 -12.78
C SER A 23 3.80 -13.87 -12.61
N ARG A 24 2.98 -13.71 -13.65
CA ARG A 24 1.75 -12.90 -13.60
C ARG A 24 0.72 -13.45 -12.61
N TRP A 25 1.02 -14.52 -11.89
CA TRP A 25 0.11 -15.21 -10.98
C TRP A 25 0.82 -15.56 -9.68
N LEU A 26 0.10 -15.40 -8.57
CA LEU A 26 0.46 -15.93 -7.26
C LEU A 26 -0.56 -16.96 -6.83
N TYR A 27 -0.08 -18.04 -6.25
CA TYR A 27 -0.85 -19.18 -5.79
C TYR A 27 -0.70 -19.31 -4.28
N LYS A 28 -1.81 -19.49 -3.56
CA LYS A 28 -1.78 -19.91 -2.16
C LYS A 28 -2.02 -21.40 -2.09
N CYS A 29 -1.02 -22.11 -1.61
CA CYS A 29 -1.02 -23.56 -1.50
C CYS A 29 -1.06 -23.96 -0.02
N GLU A 30 -1.77 -25.02 0.29
CA GLU A 30 -1.74 -25.68 1.59
C GLU A 30 -1.26 -27.13 1.39
N ALA A 31 -0.14 -27.49 2.02
CA ALA A 31 0.40 -28.84 1.97
C ALA A 31 -0.55 -29.81 2.68
N LYS A 32 -0.91 -30.92 2.03
CA LYS A 32 -1.83 -31.91 2.61
C LYS A 32 -1.20 -32.67 3.79
N ALA A 33 0.12 -32.76 3.83
CA ALA A 33 0.85 -33.56 4.83
C ALA A 33 0.81 -32.93 6.22
N ASP A 34 0.96 -31.61 6.32
CA ASP A 34 1.14 -30.89 7.58
C ASP A 34 0.30 -29.59 7.67
N GLY A 35 -0.48 -29.29 6.64
CA GLY A 35 -1.30 -28.06 6.58
C GLY A 35 -0.46 -26.79 6.39
N GLN A 36 0.83 -26.89 6.05
CA GLN A 36 1.65 -25.69 5.85
C GLN A 36 1.15 -24.88 4.66
N VAL A 37 0.98 -23.58 4.88
CA VAL A 37 0.52 -22.63 3.87
C VAL A 37 1.70 -21.89 3.27
N SER A 38 1.86 -21.98 1.96
CA SER A 38 2.85 -21.22 1.18
C SER A 38 2.16 -20.32 0.15
N ILE A 39 2.79 -19.19 -0.18
CA ILE A 39 2.43 -18.36 -1.33
C ILE A 39 3.59 -18.40 -2.31
N GLN A 40 3.32 -18.81 -3.55
CA GLN A 40 4.35 -19.06 -4.55
C GLN A 40 3.92 -18.56 -5.93
N SER A 41 4.91 -18.33 -6.77
CA SER A 41 4.79 -17.88 -8.17
C SER A 41 4.47 -19.02 -9.14
N GLU A 42 4.73 -20.26 -8.72
CA GLU A 42 4.47 -21.48 -9.49
C GLU A 42 3.16 -22.14 -9.04
N PRO A 43 2.47 -22.89 -9.92
CA PRO A 43 1.29 -23.66 -9.54
C PRO A 43 1.54 -24.54 -8.32
N CYS A 44 0.50 -24.77 -7.52
CA CYS A 44 0.63 -25.63 -6.34
C CYS A 44 1.07 -27.05 -6.72
N PRO A 45 2.00 -27.66 -5.95
CA PRO A 45 2.42 -29.03 -6.20
C PRO A 45 1.23 -30.00 -6.00
N PRO A 46 1.25 -31.20 -6.60
CA PRO A 46 0.13 -32.14 -6.60
C PRO A 46 -0.30 -32.59 -5.18
N ASP A 47 0.64 -32.60 -4.23
CA ASP A 47 0.39 -32.92 -2.82
C ASP A 47 -0.07 -31.73 -1.98
N SER A 48 -0.44 -30.64 -2.64
CA SER A 48 -1.00 -29.45 -2.02
C SER A 48 -2.39 -29.14 -2.57
N ARG A 49 -3.17 -28.39 -1.78
CA ARG A 49 -4.45 -27.83 -2.18
C ARG A 49 -4.26 -26.36 -2.53
N GLU A 50 -4.71 -25.95 -3.71
CA GLU A 50 -4.82 -24.53 -4.06
C GLU A 50 -6.02 -23.92 -3.34
N HIS A 51 -5.78 -22.84 -2.59
CA HIS A 51 -6.84 -22.05 -1.95
C HIS A 51 -7.30 -20.91 -2.85
N TRP A 52 -6.36 -20.22 -3.46
CA TRP A 52 -6.63 -19.16 -4.42
C TRP A 52 -5.46 -18.96 -5.35
N ARG A 53 -5.78 -18.36 -6.50
CA ARG A 53 -4.83 -17.83 -7.47
C ARG A 53 -5.20 -16.37 -7.79
N ARG A 54 -4.22 -15.47 -7.77
CA ARG A 54 -4.41 -14.04 -8.07
C ARG A 54 -3.43 -13.55 -9.13
N ALA A 55 -3.90 -12.68 -10.02
CA ALA A 55 -3.01 -12.02 -10.96
C ALA A 55 -2.13 -11.00 -10.22
N VAL A 56 -0.84 -10.94 -10.57
CA VAL A 56 0.07 -9.90 -10.11
C VAL A 56 0.01 -8.75 -11.10
N GLN A 57 -0.38 -7.57 -10.63
CA GLN A 57 -0.17 -6.35 -11.40
C GLN A 57 1.27 -5.87 -11.16
N PRO A 58 2.09 -5.71 -12.20
CA PRO A 58 3.40 -5.11 -12.04
C PRO A 58 3.25 -3.69 -11.53
N GLU A 59 4.16 -3.26 -10.65
CA GLU A 59 4.21 -1.89 -10.18
C GLU A 59 4.45 -0.95 -11.37
N PRO A 60 3.66 0.13 -11.55
CA PRO A 60 3.88 1.05 -12.66
C PRO A 60 5.27 1.68 -12.51
N PRO A 61 6.01 1.87 -13.63
CA PRO A 61 7.30 2.53 -13.57
C PRO A 61 7.13 3.94 -12.97
N ALA A 62 8.05 4.33 -12.09
CA ALA A 62 8.06 5.65 -11.49
C ALA A 62 8.03 6.73 -12.59
N PRO A 63 7.23 7.81 -12.43
CA PRO A 63 7.18 8.88 -13.41
C PRO A 63 8.57 9.49 -13.52
N ARG A 64 9.11 9.53 -14.74
CA ARG A 64 10.36 10.26 -15.03
C ARG A 64 10.08 11.74 -14.78
N THR A 65 10.81 12.33 -13.84
CA THR A 65 10.78 13.77 -13.61
C THR A 65 11.26 14.45 -14.89
N SER A 66 10.34 14.99 -15.69
CA SER A 66 10.69 15.89 -16.79
C SER A 66 11.32 17.14 -16.19
N GLN A 67 12.60 17.37 -16.47
CA GLN A 67 13.21 18.66 -16.17
C GLN A 67 12.41 19.74 -16.90
N ALA A 68 11.91 20.71 -16.14
CA ALA A 68 11.22 21.86 -16.70
C ALA A 68 12.22 22.64 -17.59
N PRO A 69 11.78 23.17 -18.75
CA PRO A 69 12.61 24.07 -19.53
C PRO A 69 13.00 25.30 -18.68
N PRO A 70 14.18 25.90 -18.90
CA PRO A 70 14.58 27.10 -18.20
C PRO A 70 13.57 28.22 -18.49
N SER A 71 12.89 28.68 -17.45
CA SER A 71 11.98 29.83 -17.54
C SER A 71 12.77 31.09 -17.85
N LEU A 72 12.49 31.72 -19.00
CA LEU A 72 12.97 33.07 -19.30
C LEU A 72 12.39 34.06 -18.28
N PRO A 73 13.17 35.03 -17.76
CA PRO A 73 12.63 36.06 -16.89
C PRO A 73 11.76 37.01 -17.71
N THR A 74 10.44 36.79 -17.67
CA THR A 74 9.49 37.76 -18.20
C THR A 74 9.31 38.83 -17.12
N ASN A 75 9.94 39.99 -17.33
CA ASN A 75 9.80 41.16 -16.48
C ASN A 75 8.38 41.74 -16.66
N THR A 76 7.43 41.14 -15.95
CA THR A 76 6.03 41.55 -15.95
C THR A 76 5.83 42.37 -14.68
N ALA A 77 5.50 43.65 -14.84
CA ALA A 77 5.16 44.52 -13.71
C ALA A 77 4.05 43.86 -12.86
N PRO A 78 4.07 44.01 -11.53
CA PRO A 78 3.03 43.44 -10.68
C PRO A 78 1.69 44.10 -11.01
N VAL A 79 0.82 43.36 -11.71
CA VAL A 79 -0.58 43.70 -11.85
C VAL A 79 -1.25 43.38 -10.52
N TRP A 80 -1.62 44.41 -9.76
CA TRP A 80 -2.38 44.25 -8.52
C TRP A 80 -3.83 43.89 -8.85
N ILE A 81 -4.10 42.60 -9.06
CA ILE A 81 -5.46 42.09 -9.16
C ILE A 81 -6.03 42.07 -7.75
N ARG A 82 -7.02 42.92 -7.48
CA ARG A 82 -7.77 42.90 -6.22
C ARG A 82 -8.73 41.72 -6.25
N GLU A 83 -8.29 40.57 -5.76
CA GLU A 83 -9.16 39.40 -5.61
C GLU A 83 -10.29 39.72 -4.64
N SER A 84 -11.53 39.62 -5.12
CA SER A 84 -12.71 39.67 -4.28
C SER A 84 -12.74 38.42 -3.40
N GLY A 85 -12.58 38.62 -2.09
CA GLY A 85 -12.60 37.52 -1.13
C GLY A 85 -13.91 36.73 -1.12
N PRO A 86 -13.93 35.55 -0.48
CA PRO A 86 -15.10 34.67 -0.50
C PRO A 86 -16.31 35.34 0.14
N THR A 87 -17.45 35.20 -0.55
CA THR A 87 -18.75 35.64 -0.06
C THR A 87 -19.08 34.99 1.29
N ARG A 88 -20.03 35.58 2.04
CA ARG A 88 -20.50 34.99 3.31
C ARG A 88 -21.01 33.55 3.13
N ALA A 89 -21.73 33.29 2.04
CA ALA A 89 -22.23 31.96 1.71
C ALA A 89 -21.09 30.96 1.46
N GLN A 90 -20.05 31.37 0.73
CA GLN A 90 -18.85 30.54 0.52
C GLN A 90 -18.13 30.23 1.83
N ARG A 91 -17.96 31.22 2.71
CA ARG A 91 -17.34 31.01 4.03
C ARG A 91 -18.14 30.04 4.90
N GLN A 92 -19.48 30.14 4.90
CA GLN A 92 -20.33 29.21 5.63
C GLN A 92 -20.26 27.79 5.08
N ALA A 93 -20.25 27.63 3.75
CA ALA A 93 -20.10 26.33 3.10
C ALA A 93 -18.73 25.70 3.43
N GLN A 94 -17.65 26.50 3.39
CA GLN A 94 -16.32 26.06 3.80
C GLN A 94 -16.28 25.64 5.28
N ALA A 95 -16.88 26.42 6.18
CA ALA A 95 -16.95 26.07 7.60
C ALA A 95 -17.75 24.78 7.86
N ARG A 96 -18.82 24.51 7.10
CA ARG A 96 -19.55 23.24 7.17
C ARG A 96 -18.68 22.07 6.71
N ARG A 97 -18.00 22.22 5.57
CA ARG A 97 -17.05 21.20 5.06
C ARG A 97 -15.93 20.92 6.06
N ALA A 98 -15.33 21.96 6.62
CA ALA A 98 -14.26 21.83 7.61
C ALA A 98 -14.71 21.05 8.85
N ARG A 99 -15.92 21.30 9.38
CA ARG A 99 -16.48 20.55 10.51
C ARG A 99 -16.68 19.06 10.18
N CYS A 100 -17.21 18.76 9.00
CA CYS A 100 -17.37 17.38 8.54
C CYS A 100 -16.01 16.66 8.41
N GLU A 101 -15.01 17.31 7.80
CA GLU A 101 -13.68 16.71 7.65
C GLU A 101 -12.97 16.51 9.00
N GLN A 102 -13.17 17.42 9.96
CA GLN A 102 -12.66 17.24 11.33
C GLN A 102 -13.30 16.03 12.02
N ALA A 103 -14.62 15.85 11.89
CA ALA A 103 -15.32 14.69 12.47
C ALA A 103 -14.84 13.36 11.86
N LYS A 104 -14.64 13.31 10.53
CA LYS A 104 -14.06 12.15 9.84
C LYS A 104 -12.64 11.87 10.31
N ALA A 105 -11.80 12.90 10.42
CA ALA A 105 -10.42 12.75 10.87
C ALA A 105 -10.35 12.24 12.32
N HIS A 106 -11.24 12.72 13.19
CA HIS A 106 -11.37 12.22 14.55
C HIS A 106 -11.77 10.74 14.56
N ALA A 107 -12.82 10.36 13.82
CA ALA A 107 -13.25 8.96 13.75
C ALA A 107 -12.15 8.03 13.20
N ARG A 108 -11.37 8.50 12.22
CA ARG A 108 -10.20 7.75 11.71
C ARG A 108 -9.15 7.57 12.79
N ARG A 109 -8.75 8.64 13.49
CA ARG A 109 -7.75 8.56 14.57
C ARG A 109 -8.16 7.59 15.68
N GLU A 110 -9.42 7.65 16.13
CA GLU A 110 -9.93 6.72 17.14
C GLU A 110 -9.87 5.26 16.67
N ARG A 111 -10.25 5.01 15.41
CA ARG A 111 -10.12 3.67 14.80
C ARG A 111 -8.68 3.22 14.76
N ASP A 112 -7.76 4.05 14.31
CA ASP A 112 -6.35 3.69 14.18
C ASP A 112 -5.71 3.41 15.55
N LEU A 113 -6.02 4.22 16.57
CA LEU A 113 -5.46 4.08 17.91
C LEU A 113 -6.02 2.86 18.65
N ARG A 114 -7.33 2.60 18.52
CA ARG A 114 -8.06 1.64 19.38
C ARG A 114 -8.64 0.46 18.62
N TRP A 115 -8.11 0.14 17.43
CA TRP A 115 -8.68 -0.87 16.54
C TRP A 115 -8.88 -2.25 17.19
N ARG A 116 -8.07 -2.62 18.19
CA ARG A 116 -8.20 -3.90 18.92
C ARG A 116 -9.26 -3.90 20.02
N GLU A 117 -9.63 -2.72 20.52
CA GLU A 117 -10.51 -2.55 21.68
C GLU A 117 -11.90 -2.03 21.31
N LEU A 118 -12.05 -1.48 20.10
CA LEU A 118 -13.30 -0.91 19.63
C LEU A 118 -14.40 -1.97 19.51
N LYS A 119 -15.48 -1.76 20.26
CA LYS A 119 -16.69 -2.58 20.14
C LYS A 119 -17.60 -2.04 19.04
N ILE A 120 -18.59 -2.84 18.65
CA ILE A 120 -19.57 -2.47 17.62
C ILE A 120 -20.32 -1.18 18.04
N GLU A 121 -20.62 -1.02 19.32
CA GLU A 121 -21.29 0.16 19.87
C GLU A 121 -20.43 1.42 19.71
N ASP A 122 -19.12 1.31 19.91
CA ASP A 122 -18.19 2.41 19.74
C ASP A 122 -18.07 2.80 18.26
N LEU A 123 -18.00 1.82 17.34
CA LEU A 123 -18.03 2.08 15.91
C LEU A 123 -19.30 2.82 15.49
N ARG A 124 -20.47 2.36 15.96
CA ARG A 124 -21.75 3.03 15.73
C ARG A 124 -21.78 4.46 16.30
N ARG A 125 -21.15 4.69 17.46
CA ARG A 125 -21.04 6.04 18.05
C ARG A 125 -20.19 6.95 17.17
N LEU A 126 -19.05 6.46 16.67
CA LEU A 126 -18.20 7.22 15.75
C LEU A 126 -18.93 7.54 14.44
N ASP A 127 -19.69 6.60 13.89
CA ASP A 127 -20.44 6.83 12.65
C ASP A 127 -21.58 7.85 12.83
N ARG A 128 -22.31 7.81 13.96
CA ARG A 128 -23.31 8.83 14.29
C ARG A 128 -22.70 10.22 14.39
N HIS A 129 -21.55 10.33 15.07
CA HIS A 129 -20.84 11.59 15.21
C HIS A 129 -20.43 12.18 13.84
N VAL A 130 -19.93 11.35 12.92
CA VAL A 130 -19.63 11.79 11.54
C VAL A 130 -20.91 12.21 10.82
N ALA A 131 -21.99 11.45 10.94
CA ALA A 131 -23.27 11.76 10.29
C ALA A 131 -23.86 13.09 10.79
N GLU A 132 -23.73 13.42 12.08
CA GLU A 132 -24.21 14.69 12.65
C GLU A 132 -23.48 15.91 12.08
N HIS A 133 -22.17 15.80 11.81
CA HIS A 133 -21.37 16.92 11.31
C HIS A 133 -21.30 17.03 9.79
N CYS A 134 -21.70 15.99 9.06
CA CYS A 134 -21.64 15.94 7.61
C CYS A 134 -23.00 16.11 6.90
N ARG A 135 -24.09 16.33 7.65
CA ARG A 135 -25.39 16.77 7.12
C ARG A 135 -25.34 18.26 6.72
#